data_AF-A0A388LV92-F1
#
_entry.id   AF-A0A388LV92-F1
#
_cell.length_a   1.000
_cell.length_b   1.000
_cell.length_c   1.000
_cell.angle_alpha   90.00
_cell.angle_beta   90.00
_cell.angle_gamma   90.00
#
_symmetry.space_group_name_H-M   'P 1'
#
loop_
_entity.id
_entity.type
_entity.pdbx_description
1 polymer ?
#
loop_
_entity_poly.entity_id
_entity_poly.type
_entity_poly.pdbx_seq_one_letter_code
_entity_poly.pdbx_strand_id
1 'polypeptide(L)'
;MKEEDYDRIVLAYLKRKGYKNAEAALKEESKTQPLSEAAGDRQLSLDTSIANHIYFFSRSDNGPGKYKENYGRLRSWVQSSLDLYKNELLRILYPVFVHCFLELVSKGQSAEARAFFQAYREDHERLHIRDLQKLEGVTCPSHLQETDLAKTFLENKVNVKLCQYSFQLLLTFLHGSDCMLLLGIVNEHINLQ
;
A
#
# COMPACT_ATOMS: atom_id res chain seq x y z
N MET A 1 -10.55 5.66 17.96
CA MET A 1 -10.13 5.64 19.38
C MET A 1 -10.54 6.95 19.99
N LYS A 2 -11.00 6.96 21.25
CA LYS A 2 -11.52 8.18 21.90
C LYS A 2 -10.34 8.98 22.47
N GLU A 3 -10.43 10.32 22.51
CA GLU A 3 -9.35 11.21 23.02
C GLU A 3 -8.84 10.80 24.41
N GLU A 4 -9.74 10.26 25.24
CA GLU A 4 -9.44 9.69 26.56
C GLU A 4 -8.34 8.61 26.54
N ASP A 5 -8.23 7.84 25.45
CA ASP A 5 -7.20 6.80 25.30
C ASP A 5 -5.81 7.41 25.06
N TYR A 6 -5.73 8.54 24.34
CA TYR A 6 -4.47 9.24 24.05
C TYR A 6 -3.93 9.94 25.29
N ASP A 7 -4.79 10.63 26.04
CA ASP A 7 -4.42 11.31 27.29
C ASP A 7 -3.86 10.32 28.30
N ARG A 8 -4.44 9.11 28.36
CA ARG A 8 -3.96 8.04 29.24
C ARG A 8 -2.56 7.56 28.87
N ILE A 9 -2.25 7.45 27.57
CA ILE A 9 -0.92 7.04 27.09
C ILE A 9 0.11 8.14 27.37
N VAL A 10 -0.24 9.40 27.12
CA VAL A 10 0.65 10.56 27.34
C VAL A 10 0.94 10.76 28.83
N LEU A 11 -0.07 10.65 29.70
CA LEU A 11 0.13 10.70 31.16
C LEU A 11 1.05 9.59 31.66
N ALA A 12 0.90 8.37 31.16
CA ALA A 12 1.77 7.26 31.52
C ALA A 12 3.22 7.51 31.09
N TYR A 13 3.42 8.13 29.92
CA TYR A 13 4.75 8.49 29.42
C TYR A 13 5.41 9.61 30.25
N LEU A 14 4.68 10.68 30.54
CA LEU A 14 5.17 11.82 31.33
C LEU A 14 5.57 11.40 32.74
N LYS A 15 4.78 10.53 33.37
CA LYS A 15 5.07 9.96 34.69
C LYS A 15 6.33 9.10 34.68
N ARG A 16 6.53 8.28 33.65
CA ARG A 16 7.72 7.42 33.51
C ARG A 16 9.00 8.22 33.31
N LYS A 17 8.92 9.39 32.67
CA LYS A 17 10.07 10.27 32.43
C LYS A 17 10.29 11.33 33.52
N GLY A 18 9.38 11.45 34.48
CA GLY A 18 9.53 12.33 35.65
C GLY A 18 9.18 13.80 35.38
N TYR A 19 8.43 14.10 34.32
CA TYR A 19 8.02 15.47 33.98
C TYR A 19 6.83 15.92 34.82
N LYS A 20 7.09 16.34 36.07
CA LYS A 20 6.05 16.69 37.06
C LYS A 20 5.20 17.91 36.64
N ASN A 21 5.82 18.93 36.05
CA ASN A 21 5.12 20.15 35.64
C ASN A 21 4.16 19.89 34.46
N ALA A 22 4.59 19.10 33.49
CA ALA A 22 3.79 18.74 32.32
C ALA A 22 2.64 17.78 32.68
N GLU A 23 2.84 16.86 33.63
CA GLU A 23 1.77 15.99 34.15
C GLU A 23 0.67 16.81 34.86
N ALA A 24 1.05 17.85 35.62
CA ALA A 24 0.10 18.71 36.32
C ALA A 24 -0.73 19.55 35.35
N ALA A 25 -0.08 20.18 34.36
CA ALA A 25 -0.75 20.98 33.32
C ALA A 25 -1.77 20.14 32.53
N LEU A 26 -1.40 18.94 32.07
CA LEU A 26 -2.28 18.10 31.28
C LEU A 26 -3.51 17.60 32.08
N LYS A 27 -3.34 17.33 33.38
CA LYS A 27 -4.47 17.00 34.27
C LYS A 27 -5.43 18.16 34.48
N GLU A 28 -4.93 19.39 34.42
CA GLU A 28 -5.73 20.61 34.53
C GLU A 28 -6.50 20.88 33.24
N GLU A 29 -5.85 20.71 32.09
CA GLU A 29 -6.46 20.82 30.75
C GLU A 29 -7.54 19.75 30.50
N SER A 30 -7.31 18.49 30.92
CA SER A 30 -8.31 17.41 30.78
C SER A 30 -9.60 17.67 31.56
N LYS A 31 -9.55 18.54 32.59
CA LYS A 31 -10.72 18.91 33.41
C LYS A 31 -11.48 20.10 32.84
N THR A 32 -10.85 20.93 32.01
CA THR A 32 -11.41 22.22 31.57
C THR A 32 -12.07 22.19 30.21
N GLN A 33 -11.98 21.10 29.44
CA GLN A 33 -12.68 21.01 28.15
C GLN A 33 -14.08 20.39 28.30
N PRO A 34 -15.11 21.24 28.21
CA PRO A 34 -16.14 20.98 27.21
C PRO A 34 -16.33 22.20 26.30
N LEU A 35 -16.46 21.92 24.99
CA LEU A 35 -17.03 22.79 23.95
C LEU A 35 -16.23 24.04 23.55
N SER A 36 -15.34 23.90 22.56
CA SER A 36 -15.41 24.61 21.27
C SER A 36 -14.15 24.35 20.47
N GLU A 37 -14.25 23.87 19.24
CA GLU A 37 -13.39 24.25 18.10
C GLU A 37 -13.75 23.49 16.80
N ALA A 38 -15.03 23.55 16.43
CA ALA A 38 -15.50 23.10 15.12
C ALA A 38 -15.22 24.18 14.04
N ALA A 39 -13.95 24.42 13.68
CA ALA A 39 -13.61 25.19 12.48
C ALA A 39 -12.18 25.01 11.94
N GLY A 40 -11.20 24.61 12.78
CA GLY A 40 -9.79 24.45 12.36
C GLY A 40 -9.37 23.02 11.99
N ASP A 41 -10.24 22.03 12.23
CA ASP A 41 -9.82 20.64 12.40
C ASP A 41 -9.71 19.83 11.09
N ARG A 42 -10.24 20.35 9.97
CA ARG A 42 -10.24 19.59 8.70
C ARG A 42 -8.86 19.53 8.02
N GLN A 43 -8.03 20.55 8.17
CA GLN A 43 -6.70 20.58 7.55
C GLN A 43 -5.71 19.73 8.38
N LEU A 44 -5.75 19.86 9.71
CA LEU A 44 -4.94 19.07 10.65
C LEU A 44 -5.32 17.59 10.64
N SER A 45 -6.61 17.25 10.46
CA SER A 45 -7.08 15.87 10.29
C SER A 45 -6.48 15.17 9.06
N LEU A 46 -6.36 15.89 7.94
CA LEU A 46 -5.81 15.32 6.71
C LEU A 46 -4.29 15.13 6.81
N ASP A 47 -3.58 16.11 7.35
CA ASP A 47 -2.12 16.03 7.57
C ASP A 47 -1.76 14.99 8.62
N THR A 48 -2.55 14.84 9.69
CA THR A 48 -2.38 13.77 10.68
C THR A 48 -2.68 12.40 10.08
N SER A 49 -3.68 12.31 9.18
CA SER A 49 -3.99 11.07 8.46
C SER A 49 -2.85 10.68 7.50
N ILE A 50 -2.34 11.61 6.70
CA ILE A 50 -1.22 11.38 5.78
C ILE A 50 0.06 11.04 6.56
N ALA A 51 0.36 11.76 7.64
CA ALA A 51 1.51 11.47 8.51
C ALA A 51 1.38 10.10 9.17
N ASN A 52 0.18 9.72 9.63
CA ASN A 52 -0.10 8.38 10.16
C ASN A 52 0.06 7.30 9.08
N HIS A 53 -0.37 7.55 7.85
CA HIS A 53 -0.20 6.62 6.73
C HIS A 53 1.28 6.44 6.35
N ILE A 54 2.08 7.52 6.30
CA ILE A 54 3.53 7.47 6.06
C ILE A 54 4.25 6.76 7.21
N TYR A 55 3.86 7.04 8.45
CA TYR A 55 4.40 6.39 9.64
C TYR A 55 4.07 4.88 9.66
N PHE A 56 2.84 4.51 9.29
CA PHE A 56 2.46 3.10 9.17
C PHE A 56 3.16 2.41 8.01
N PHE A 57 3.32 3.07 6.85
CA PHE A 57 4.06 2.52 5.72
C PHE A 57 5.54 2.26 6.05
N SER A 58 6.21 3.22 6.69
CA SER A 58 7.62 3.09 7.09
C SER A 58 7.86 2.06 8.21
N ARG A 59 6.84 1.80 9.03
CA ARG A 59 6.89 0.82 10.13
C ARG A 59 6.28 -0.53 9.78
N SER A 60 5.55 -0.60 8.67
CA SER A 60 5.05 -1.84 8.10
C SER A 60 6.25 -2.64 7.65
N ASP A 61 6.64 -3.62 8.46
CA ASP A 61 7.48 -4.70 7.98
C ASP A 61 6.70 -5.36 6.84
N ASN A 62 7.06 -5.00 5.60
CA ASN A 62 6.48 -5.50 4.36
C ASN A 62 7.03 -6.90 4.13
N GLY A 63 6.66 -7.79 5.05
CA GLY A 63 7.03 -9.19 5.01
C GLY A 63 6.53 -9.85 3.73
N PRO A 64 7.21 -10.92 3.27
CA PRO A 64 6.96 -11.53 1.97
C PRO A 64 5.51 -11.98 1.78
N GLY A 65 4.88 -12.45 2.87
CA GLY A 65 3.48 -12.90 2.87
C GLY A 65 2.47 -11.80 2.55
N LYS A 66 2.77 -10.53 2.87
CA LYS A 66 1.84 -9.40 2.63
C LYS A 66 1.66 -9.11 1.15
N TYR A 67 2.66 -9.35 0.31
CA TYR A 67 2.54 -9.17 -1.15
C TYR A 67 1.48 -10.10 -1.72
N LYS A 68 1.56 -11.39 -1.37
CA LYS A 68 0.60 -12.41 -1.81
C LYS A 68 -0.81 -12.12 -1.32
N GLU A 69 -0.95 -11.71 -0.07
CA GLU A 69 -2.24 -11.39 0.54
C GLU A 69 -2.87 -10.14 -0.09
N ASN A 70 -2.14 -9.02 -0.13
CA ASN A 70 -2.64 -7.76 -0.67
C ASN A 70 -3.02 -7.91 -2.14
N TYR A 71 -2.17 -8.57 -2.94
CA TYR A 71 -2.49 -8.84 -4.35
C TYR A 71 -3.72 -9.73 -4.49
N GLY A 72 -3.86 -10.77 -3.65
CA GLY A 72 -5.04 -11.63 -3.63
C GLY A 72 -6.33 -10.85 -3.34
N ARG A 73 -6.27 -9.90 -2.39
CA ARG A 73 -7.40 -9.00 -2.10
C ARG A 73 -7.74 -8.11 -3.29
N LEU A 74 -6.73 -7.46 -3.91
CA LEU A 74 -6.93 -6.63 -5.10
C LEU A 74 -7.57 -7.44 -6.24
N ARG A 75 -7.03 -8.63 -6.53
CA ARG A 75 -7.55 -9.54 -7.55
C ARG A 75 -9.01 -9.90 -7.30
N SER A 76 -9.34 -10.29 -6.07
CA SER A 76 -10.70 -10.68 -5.68
C SER A 76 -11.68 -9.52 -5.83
N TRP A 77 -11.26 -8.32 -5.40
CA TRP A 77 -12.03 -7.09 -5.57
C TRP A 77 -12.28 -6.75 -7.04
N VAL A 78 -11.25 -6.80 -7.90
CA VAL A 78 -11.39 -6.57 -9.34
C VAL A 78 -12.35 -7.59 -9.97
N GLN A 79 -12.26 -8.87 -9.59
CA GLN A 79 -13.13 -9.91 -10.12
C GLN A 79 -14.61 -9.73 -9.71
N SER A 80 -14.85 -9.23 -8.50
CA SER A 80 -16.17 -8.88 -7.97
C SER A 80 -16.72 -7.53 -8.43
N SER A 81 -15.92 -6.73 -9.13
CA SER A 81 -16.33 -5.41 -9.63
C SER A 81 -17.28 -5.52 -10.82
N LEU A 82 -18.09 -4.47 -11.04
CA LEU A 82 -19.04 -4.40 -12.15
C LEU A 82 -18.34 -4.59 -13.50
N ASP A 83 -18.93 -5.39 -14.39
CA ASP A 83 -18.34 -5.74 -15.70
C ASP A 83 -18.00 -4.51 -16.57
N LEU A 84 -18.73 -3.41 -16.37
CA LEU A 84 -18.48 -2.11 -17.02
C LEU A 84 -17.07 -1.57 -16.74
N TYR A 85 -16.58 -1.74 -15.51
CA TYR A 85 -15.26 -1.25 -15.07
C TYR A 85 -14.21 -2.36 -14.98
N LYS A 86 -14.67 -3.62 -14.86
CA LYS A 86 -13.83 -4.80 -14.67
C LYS A 86 -12.75 -4.94 -15.73
N ASN A 87 -13.09 -4.76 -17.01
CA ASN A 87 -12.12 -4.83 -18.09
C ASN A 87 -11.01 -3.78 -17.99
N GLU A 88 -11.31 -2.61 -17.41
CA GLU A 88 -10.31 -1.57 -17.15
C GLU A 88 -9.44 -1.90 -15.94
N LEU A 89 -10.07 -2.33 -14.85
CA LEU A 89 -9.39 -2.72 -13.62
C LEU A 89 -8.49 -3.94 -13.80
N LEU A 90 -8.86 -4.89 -14.66
CA LEU A 90 -8.02 -6.04 -15.01
C LEU A 90 -6.68 -5.62 -15.65
N ARG A 91 -6.63 -4.50 -16.37
CA ARG A 91 -5.38 -4.00 -16.97
C ARG A 91 -4.35 -3.57 -15.92
N ILE A 92 -4.80 -3.24 -14.70
CA ILE A 92 -3.95 -2.84 -13.58
C ILE A 92 -3.32 -4.05 -12.90
N LEU A 93 -4.00 -5.21 -12.93
CA LEU A 93 -3.54 -6.41 -12.24
C LEU A 93 -2.18 -6.89 -12.74
N TYR A 94 -1.92 -6.80 -14.04
CA TYR A 94 -0.66 -7.28 -14.62
C TYR A 94 0.55 -6.42 -14.20
N PRO A 95 0.56 -5.09 -14.38
CA PRO A 95 1.67 -4.26 -13.88
C PRO A 95 1.90 -4.45 -12.39
N VAL A 96 0.83 -4.42 -11.57
CA VAL A 96 0.95 -4.61 -10.12
C VAL A 96 1.53 -5.98 -9.78
N PHE A 97 1.10 -7.05 -10.47
CA PHE A 97 1.65 -8.40 -10.30
C PHE A 97 3.15 -8.44 -10.58
N VAL A 98 3.59 -7.87 -11.71
CA VAL A 98 5.01 -7.84 -12.09
C VAL A 98 5.82 -7.06 -11.05
N HIS A 99 5.37 -5.88 -10.63
CA HIS A 99 6.09 -5.09 -9.63
C HIS A 99 6.17 -5.75 -8.26
N CYS A 100 5.08 -6.39 -7.78
CA CYS A 100 5.11 -7.20 -6.56
C CYS A 100 6.16 -8.33 -6.66
N PHE A 101 6.25 -8.99 -7.81
CA PHE A 101 7.25 -10.04 -8.03
C PHE A 101 8.68 -9.47 -8.04
N LEU A 102 8.93 -8.39 -8.78
CA LEU A 102 10.26 -7.77 -8.86
C LEU A 102 10.74 -7.26 -7.51
N GLU A 103 9.85 -6.69 -6.68
CA GLU A 103 10.19 -6.28 -5.30
C GLU A 103 10.53 -7.46 -4.39
N LEU A 104 9.80 -8.57 -4.50
CA LEU A 104 10.12 -9.79 -3.72
C LEU A 104 11.50 -10.35 -4.12
N VAL A 105 11.81 -10.36 -5.42
CA VAL A 105 13.12 -10.80 -5.91
C VAL A 105 14.22 -9.83 -5.47
N SER A 106 14.00 -8.51 -5.52
CA SER A 106 15.00 -7.51 -5.10
C SER A 106 15.32 -7.61 -3.60
N LYS A 107 14.35 -7.98 -2.77
CA LYS A 107 14.52 -8.28 -1.33
C LYS A 107 15.25 -9.61 -1.04
N GLY A 108 15.57 -10.40 -2.08
CA GLY A 108 16.22 -11.71 -1.94
C GLY A 108 15.28 -12.84 -1.52
N GLN A 109 13.97 -12.59 -1.45
CA GLN A 109 12.91 -13.53 -1.05
C GLN A 109 12.48 -14.40 -2.24
N SER A 110 13.44 -15.15 -2.78
CA SER A 110 13.30 -15.87 -4.05
C SER A 110 12.26 -17.00 -3.98
N ALA A 111 12.15 -17.66 -2.82
CA ALA A 111 11.18 -18.73 -2.60
C ALA A 111 9.73 -18.20 -2.57
N GLU A 112 9.50 -17.10 -1.85
CA GLU A 112 8.18 -16.46 -1.80
C GLU A 112 7.81 -15.80 -3.13
N ALA A 113 8.79 -15.20 -3.82
CA ALA A 113 8.60 -14.67 -5.17
C ALA A 113 8.12 -15.75 -6.14
N ARG A 114 8.77 -16.93 -6.14
CA ARG A 114 8.36 -18.07 -6.98
C ARG A 114 6.98 -18.59 -6.59
N ALA A 115 6.69 -18.71 -5.30
CA ALA A 115 5.36 -19.14 -4.84
C ALA A 115 4.25 -18.15 -5.23
N PHE A 116 4.54 -16.85 -5.18
CA PHE A 116 3.65 -15.79 -5.64
C PHE A 116 3.44 -15.86 -7.15
N PHE A 117 4.52 -16.02 -7.92
CA PHE A 117 4.48 -16.10 -9.37
C PHE A 117 3.64 -17.28 -9.85
N GLN A 118 3.88 -18.48 -9.31
CA GLN A 118 3.13 -19.68 -9.70
C GLN A 118 1.65 -19.61 -9.29
N ALA A 119 1.31 -18.88 -8.22
CA ALA A 119 -0.08 -18.76 -7.77
C ALA A 119 -0.96 -17.86 -8.67
N TYR A 120 -0.37 -16.86 -9.34
CA TYR A 120 -1.13 -15.86 -10.10
C TYR A 120 -0.69 -15.71 -11.57
N ARG A 121 0.26 -16.52 -12.06
CA ARG A 121 0.69 -16.52 -13.48
C ARG A 121 -0.47 -16.80 -14.45
N GLU A 122 -1.35 -17.73 -14.11
CA GLU A 122 -2.40 -18.23 -15.01
C GLU A 122 -3.39 -17.12 -15.41
N ASP A 123 -3.61 -16.15 -14.52
CA ASP A 123 -4.50 -15.02 -14.78
C ASP A 123 -4.01 -14.11 -15.92
N HIS A 124 -2.70 -14.08 -16.14
CA HIS A 124 -2.05 -13.16 -17.10
C HIS A 124 -1.50 -13.89 -18.33
N GLU A 125 -1.49 -15.23 -18.32
CA GLU A 125 -0.88 -16.05 -19.36
C GLU A 125 -1.52 -15.82 -20.73
N ARG A 126 -2.83 -15.61 -20.80
CA ARG A 126 -3.54 -15.36 -22.06
C ARG A 126 -3.02 -14.14 -22.84
N LEU A 127 -2.60 -13.10 -22.14
CA LEU A 127 -2.16 -11.84 -22.76
C LEU A 127 -0.64 -11.68 -22.74
N HIS A 128 0.06 -12.26 -21.76
CA HIS A 128 1.47 -11.97 -21.47
C HIS A 128 2.36 -13.21 -21.36
N ILE A 129 2.00 -14.36 -21.96
CA ILE A 129 2.77 -15.61 -21.86
C ILE A 129 4.27 -15.46 -22.15
N ARG A 130 4.64 -14.67 -23.18
CA ARG A 130 6.05 -14.46 -23.57
C ARG A 130 6.83 -13.69 -22.50
N ASP A 131 6.18 -12.73 -21.86
CA ASP A 131 6.79 -11.90 -20.82
C ASP A 131 6.93 -12.71 -19.52
N LEU A 132 5.91 -13.50 -19.19
CA LEU A 132 5.94 -14.41 -18.04
C LEU A 132 7.05 -15.45 -18.16
N GLN A 133 7.25 -16.04 -19.35
CA GLN A 133 8.34 -16.98 -19.59
C GLN A 133 9.72 -16.35 -19.36
N LYS A 134 9.90 -15.08 -19.73
CA LYS A 134 11.14 -14.34 -19.46
C LYS A 134 11.31 -14.05 -17.97
N LEU A 135 10.22 -13.67 -17.29
CA LEU A 135 10.22 -13.36 -15.86
C LEU A 135 10.41 -14.60 -14.97
N GLU A 136 10.01 -15.79 -15.43
CA GLU A 136 10.16 -17.05 -14.70
C GLU A 136 11.65 -17.41 -14.46
N GLY A 137 12.56 -16.96 -15.34
CA GLY A 137 14.01 -17.11 -15.17
C GLY A 137 14.62 -16.17 -14.12
N VAL A 138 13.88 -15.14 -13.68
CA VAL A 138 14.36 -14.12 -12.75
C VAL A 138 14.20 -14.60 -11.31
N THR A 139 15.15 -15.41 -10.85
CA THR A 139 15.15 -15.93 -9.48
C THR A 139 16.00 -15.13 -8.51
N CYS A 140 16.97 -14.35 -9.00
CA CYS A 140 17.96 -13.66 -8.18
C CYS A 140 18.03 -12.17 -8.52
N PRO A 141 18.46 -11.30 -7.58
CA PRO A 141 18.66 -9.88 -7.86
C PRO A 141 19.64 -9.60 -9.01
N SER A 142 20.63 -10.45 -9.23
CA SER A 142 21.53 -10.37 -10.39
C SER A 142 20.78 -10.52 -11.71
N HIS A 143 19.80 -11.43 -11.78
CA HIS A 143 19.00 -11.65 -13.00
C HIS A 143 18.07 -10.47 -13.32
N LEU A 144 17.71 -9.64 -12.32
CA LEU A 144 16.97 -8.39 -12.57
C LEU A 144 17.80 -7.43 -13.42
N GLN A 145 19.13 -7.40 -13.22
CA GLN A 145 20.06 -6.55 -13.97
C GLN A 145 20.46 -7.15 -15.32
N GLU A 146 20.16 -8.42 -15.58
CA GLU A 146 20.42 -9.07 -16.87
C GLU A 146 19.19 -9.06 -17.77
N THR A 147 18.00 -9.06 -17.17
CA THR A 147 16.74 -9.13 -17.92
C THR A 147 16.26 -7.75 -18.35
N ASP A 148 16.35 -7.45 -19.65
CA ASP A 148 15.92 -6.17 -20.22
C ASP A 148 14.46 -5.82 -19.91
N LEU A 149 13.59 -6.84 -19.86
CA LEU A 149 12.18 -6.66 -19.51
C LEU A 149 12.04 -6.19 -18.05
N ALA A 150 12.75 -6.80 -17.10
CA ALA A 150 12.72 -6.39 -15.70
C ALA A 150 13.21 -4.94 -15.53
N LYS A 151 14.29 -4.56 -16.22
CA LYS A 151 14.76 -3.16 -16.25
C LYS A 151 13.72 -2.21 -16.80
N THR A 152 13.08 -2.58 -17.90
CA THR A 152 12.05 -1.74 -18.53
C THR A 152 10.91 -1.45 -17.57
N PHE A 153 10.46 -2.45 -16.80
CA PHE A 153 9.44 -2.26 -15.78
C PHE A 153 9.95 -1.40 -14.60
N LEU A 154 11.19 -1.58 -14.15
CA LEU A 154 11.75 -0.79 -13.05
C LEU A 154 11.99 0.68 -13.41
N GLU A 155 12.42 0.97 -14.64
CA GLU A 155 12.79 2.31 -15.11
C GLU A 155 11.60 3.10 -15.66
N ASN A 156 10.60 2.43 -16.26
CA ASN A 156 9.48 3.10 -16.91
C ASN A 156 8.16 2.85 -16.18
N LYS A 157 7.39 3.92 -15.99
CA LYS A 157 6.02 3.79 -15.47
C LYS A 157 5.11 3.19 -16.53
N VAL A 158 4.33 2.18 -16.15
CA VAL A 158 3.36 1.57 -17.05
C VAL A 158 2.14 2.48 -17.18
N ASN A 159 1.79 2.87 -18.40
CA ASN A 159 0.63 3.70 -18.67
C ASN A 159 -0.64 2.83 -18.73
N VAL A 160 -1.59 3.06 -17.82
CA VAL A 160 -2.90 2.39 -17.83
C VAL A 160 -4.00 3.43 -17.95
N LYS A 161 -4.79 3.31 -19.01
CA LYS A 161 -5.95 4.17 -19.24
C LYS A 161 -7.15 3.68 -18.45
N LEU A 162 -7.72 4.54 -17.62
CA LEU A 162 -8.92 4.27 -16.82
C LEU A 162 -9.92 5.40 -16.99
N CYS A 163 -11.22 5.08 -17.00
CA CYS A 163 -12.20 6.14 -16.83
C CYS A 163 -12.19 6.70 -15.40
N GLN A 164 -12.71 7.92 -15.24
CA GLN A 164 -12.76 8.62 -13.95
C GLN A 164 -13.39 7.77 -12.83
N TYR A 165 -14.44 7.00 -13.15
CA TYR A 165 -15.11 6.14 -12.17
C TYR A 165 -14.24 4.95 -11.76
N SER A 166 -13.62 4.25 -12.73
CA SER A 166 -12.68 3.15 -12.46
C SER A 166 -11.52 3.62 -11.58
N PHE A 167 -10.98 4.81 -11.86
CA PHE A 167 -9.92 5.42 -11.08
C PHE A 167 -10.38 5.70 -9.63
N GLN A 168 -11.55 6.31 -9.43
CA GLN A 168 -12.06 6.58 -8.08
C GLN A 168 -12.37 5.30 -7.30
N LEU A 169 -12.92 4.28 -7.96
CA LEU A 169 -13.16 2.96 -7.36
C LEU A 169 -11.85 2.34 -6.86
N LEU A 170 -10.82 2.34 -7.70
CA LEU A 170 -9.50 1.83 -7.34
C LEU A 170 -8.91 2.59 -6.15
N LEU A 171 -8.93 3.93 -6.19
CA LEU A 171 -8.34 4.74 -5.14
C LEU A 171 -9.05 4.51 -3.80
N THR A 172 -10.38 4.42 -3.82
CA THR A 172 -11.20 4.15 -2.63
C THR A 172 -10.89 2.76 -2.06
N PHE A 173 -10.72 1.76 -2.92
CA PHE A 173 -10.31 0.42 -2.49
C PHE A 173 -8.90 0.42 -1.86
N LEU A 174 -7.92 1.06 -2.51
CA LEU A 174 -6.54 1.10 -2.03
C LEU A 174 -6.41 1.84 -0.69
N HIS A 175 -7.17 2.92 -0.50
CA HIS A 175 -7.20 3.67 0.76
C HIS A 175 -7.97 2.92 1.86
N GLY A 176 -9.10 2.29 1.54
CA GLY A 176 -9.95 1.62 2.52
C GLY A 176 -9.43 0.27 3.00
N SER A 177 -8.59 -0.42 2.23
CA SER A 177 -8.14 -1.79 2.52
C SER A 177 -6.83 -1.87 3.32
N ASP A 178 -6.31 -0.73 3.79
CA ASP A 178 -4.96 -0.58 4.37
C ASP A 178 -3.85 -1.21 3.49
N CYS A 179 -4.07 -1.28 2.18
CA CYS A 179 -3.13 -1.85 1.21
C CYS A 179 -2.06 -0.83 0.80
N MET A 180 -1.39 -0.22 1.80
CA MET A 180 -0.38 0.82 1.60
C MET A 180 0.77 0.35 0.70
N LEU A 181 1.13 -0.94 0.77
CA LEU A 181 2.12 -1.55 -0.11
C LEU A 181 1.71 -1.43 -1.59
N LEU A 182 0.48 -1.82 -1.93
CA LEU A 182 0.00 -1.74 -3.31
C LEU A 182 -0.19 -0.29 -3.76
N LEU A 183 -0.64 0.58 -2.85
CA LEU A 183 -0.75 2.02 -3.13
C LEU A 183 0.62 2.61 -3.47
N GLY A 184 1.67 2.23 -2.74
CA GLY A 184 3.06 2.60 -3.04
C GLY A 184 3.48 2.14 -4.44
N ILE A 185 3.30 0.85 -4.74
CA ILE A 185 3.62 0.28 -6.06
C ILE A 185 2.88 0.99 -7.19
N VAL A 186 1.57 1.20 -7.03
CA VAL A 186 0.74 1.86 -8.05
C VAL A 186 1.20 3.29 -8.27
N ASN A 187 1.47 4.04 -7.20
CA ASN A 187 1.91 5.43 -7.28
C ASN A 187 3.32 5.57 -7.89
N GLU A 188 4.23 4.66 -7.55
CA GLU A 188 5.61 4.69 -8.03
C GLU A 188 5.71 4.24 -9.49
N HIS A 189 5.06 3.13 -9.84
CA HIS A 189 5.32 2.42 -11.09
C HIS A 189 4.20 2.49 -12.13
N ILE A 190 3.02 3.03 -11.79
CA ILE A 190 1.88 3.06 -12.70
C ILE A 190 1.43 4.50 -12.93
N ASN A 191 1.29 4.86 -14.20
CA ASN A 191 0.70 6.12 -14.61
C ASN A 191 -0.76 5.88 -15.00
N LEU A 192 -1.67 6.40 -14.17
CA LEU A 192 -3.12 6.27 -14.38
C LEU A 192 -3.60 7.49 -15.19
N GLN A 193 -4.02 7.26 -16.43
CA GLN A 193 -4.47 8.28 -17.39
C GLN A 193 -5.96 8.20 -17.69
#